data_AF-A0A6M1QU51-F1
#
_entry.id   AF-A0A6M1QU51-F1
#
_cell.length_a   1.000
_cell.length_b   1.000
_cell.length_c   1.000
_cell.angle_alpha   90.00
_cell.angle_beta   90.00
_cell.angle_gamma   90.00
#
_symmetry.space_group_name_H-M   'P 1'
#
loop_
_entity.id
_entity.type
_entity.pdbx_description
1 polymer ?
#
loop_
_entity_poly.entity_id
_entity_poly.type
_entity_poly.pdbx_seq_one_letter_code
_entity_poly.pdbx_strand_id
1 'polypeptide(L)'
;MVGDRDRNEQGRAQQARPRDALGRPLPYGEVGVEPISEEPLPPQETLAYARELLDAGRPFAAHEALEVRWKSCPEEERELWQGLAQLCVGLTHHERGNAVGAARLIERAARRLEAYGQGDGPTYGLDLGALIACARDRV
;
A
#
# COMPACT_ATOMS: atom_id res chain seq x y z
N MET A 1 -20.56 1.82 23.76
CA MET A 1 -19.59 2.89 24.01
C MET A 1 -19.02 3.31 22.67
N VAL A 2 -19.34 4.53 22.24
CA VAL A 2 -18.97 5.08 20.92
C VAL A 2 -17.45 5.28 20.92
N GLY A 3 -16.76 4.55 20.04
CA GLY A 3 -15.32 4.73 19.83
C GLY A 3 -15.09 6.12 19.25
N ASP A 4 -14.69 7.04 20.11
CA ASP A 4 -14.26 8.37 19.69
C ASP A 4 -13.04 8.15 18.79
N ARG A 5 -13.17 8.53 17.52
CA ARG A 5 -12.08 8.37 16.57
C ARG A 5 -11.07 9.43 16.97
N ASP A 6 -9.88 9.02 17.38
CA ASP A 6 -8.78 9.94 17.62
C ASP A 6 -8.64 10.85 16.40
N ARG A 7 -8.67 12.17 16.63
CA ARG A 7 -8.57 13.21 15.60
C ARG A 7 -7.45 14.17 15.98
N ASN A 8 -6.65 14.59 15.00
CA ASN A 8 -5.65 15.63 15.21
C ASN A 8 -6.30 17.02 15.36
N GLU A 9 -5.49 18.03 15.64
CA GLU A 9 -5.91 19.44 15.76
C GLU A 9 -6.63 19.99 14.51
N GLN A 10 -6.50 19.31 13.37
CA GLN A 10 -7.16 19.66 12.10
C GLN A 10 -8.44 18.83 11.85
N GLY A 11 -8.88 18.02 12.82
CA GLY A 11 -10.08 17.18 12.73
C GLY A 11 -9.92 15.94 11.84
N ARG A 12 -8.71 15.63 11.35
CA ARG A 12 -8.43 14.39 10.62
C ARG A 12 -8.28 13.25 11.60
N ALA A 13 -8.76 12.06 11.24
CA ALA A 13 -8.54 10.87 12.07
C ALA A 13 -7.02 10.65 12.27
N GLN A 14 -6.55 10.83 13.49
CA GLN A 14 -5.17 10.60 13.89
C GLN A 14 -5.13 9.22 14.55
N GLN A 15 -4.48 8.25 13.95
CA GLN A 15 -4.50 6.90 14.50
C GLN A 15 -3.52 6.80 15.67
N ALA A 16 -3.96 7.06 16.90
CA ALA A 16 -3.09 6.98 18.09
C ALA A 16 -2.90 5.55 18.62
N ARG A 17 -3.66 4.58 18.10
CA ARG A 17 -3.59 3.19 18.55
C ARG A 17 -2.43 2.44 17.86
N PRO A 18 -1.51 1.79 18.62
CA PRO A 18 -0.41 1.02 18.05
C PRO A 18 -0.93 -0.10 17.14
N ARG A 19 -0.14 -0.45 16.11
CA ARG A 19 -0.49 -1.50 15.14
C ARG A 19 0.63 -2.51 14.97
N ASP A 20 0.27 -3.72 14.56
CA ASP A 20 1.24 -4.72 14.11
C ASP A 20 1.77 -4.41 12.69
N ALA A 21 2.72 -5.21 12.21
CA ALA A 21 3.31 -5.09 10.87
C ALA A 21 2.29 -5.17 9.72
N LEU A 22 1.14 -5.82 9.97
CA LEU A 22 0.05 -5.94 9.02
C LEU A 22 -0.97 -4.82 9.16
N GLY A 23 -0.79 -3.85 10.06
CA GLY A 23 -1.71 -2.75 10.31
C GLY A 23 -2.93 -3.10 11.16
N ARG A 24 -2.95 -4.24 11.88
CA ARG A 24 -4.03 -4.55 12.82
C ARG A 24 -3.83 -3.78 14.13
N PRO A 25 -4.88 -3.21 14.71
CA PRO A 25 -4.75 -2.44 15.94
C PRO A 25 -4.42 -3.36 17.13
N LEU A 26 -3.38 -3.01 17.89
CA LEU A 26 -2.94 -3.69 19.11
C LEU A 26 -3.66 -3.13 20.35
N PRO A 27 -3.77 -3.87 21.45
CA PRO A 27 -4.21 -3.31 22.73
C PRO A 27 -3.45 -2.03 23.12
N TYR A 28 -4.11 -1.13 23.86
CA TYR A 28 -3.42 0.05 24.40
C TYR A 28 -2.30 -0.37 25.35
N GLY A 29 -1.13 0.27 25.25
CA GLY A 29 0.06 -0.05 26.05
C GLY A 29 1.01 -1.08 25.40
N GLU A 30 0.59 -1.74 24.33
CA GLU A 30 1.49 -2.56 23.50
C GLU A 30 2.36 -1.70 22.60
N VAL A 31 3.58 -2.19 22.31
CA VAL A 31 4.48 -1.52 21.37
C VAL A 31 4.14 -1.99 19.95
N GLY A 32 3.67 -1.07 19.12
CA GLY A 32 3.42 -1.30 17.70
C GLY A 32 4.67 -1.13 16.85
N VAL A 33 4.53 -1.39 15.55
CA VAL A 33 5.55 -0.99 14.57
C VAL A 33 5.52 0.51 14.37
N GLU A 34 6.70 1.11 14.16
CA GLU A 34 6.81 2.53 13.85
C GLU A 34 6.06 2.84 12.53
N PRO A 35 5.16 3.85 12.52
CA PRO A 35 4.53 4.34 11.31
C PRO A 35 5.56 4.81 10.28
N ILE A 36 5.18 4.76 9.01
CA ILE A 36 6.01 5.38 7.95
C ILE A 36 5.82 6.90 7.96
N SER A 37 6.74 7.61 7.31
CA SER A 37 6.54 9.05 7.03
C SER A 37 5.39 9.27 6.04
N GLU A 38 4.58 10.31 6.27
CA GLU A 38 3.57 10.77 5.32
C GLU A 38 4.15 11.74 4.26
N GLU A 39 5.45 12.02 4.30
CA GLU A 39 6.11 12.88 3.33
C GLU A 39 6.31 12.14 1.99
N PRO A 40 5.86 12.72 0.86
CA PRO A 40 6.01 12.07 -0.43
C PRO A 40 7.46 12.06 -0.89
N LEU A 41 7.97 10.87 -1.21
CA LEU A 41 9.29 10.67 -1.79
C LEU A 41 9.25 10.77 -3.33
N PRO A 42 10.39 11.02 -4.00
CA PRO A 42 10.52 10.84 -5.44
C PRO A 42 10.12 9.43 -5.91
N PRO A 43 9.79 9.22 -7.21
CA PRO A 43 9.30 7.93 -7.70
C PRO A 43 10.19 6.75 -7.35
N GLN A 44 11.47 6.84 -7.69
CA GLN A 44 12.43 5.75 -7.53
C GLN A 44 12.66 5.43 -6.05
N GLU A 45 12.69 6.46 -5.19
CA GLU A 45 12.83 6.30 -3.74
C GLU A 45 11.59 5.67 -3.12
N THR A 46 10.39 6.05 -3.58
CA THR A 46 9.14 5.42 -3.15
C THR A 46 9.12 3.94 -3.50
N LEU A 47 9.57 3.58 -4.71
CA LEU A 47 9.63 2.18 -5.15
C LEU A 47 10.67 1.36 -4.38
N ALA A 48 11.85 1.94 -4.14
CA ALA A 48 12.89 1.30 -3.32
C ALA A 48 12.39 1.08 -1.88
N TYR A 49 11.78 2.10 -1.28
CA TYR A 49 11.25 2.02 0.07
C TYR A 49 10.10 1.00 0.18
N ALA A 50 9.18 0.98 -0.79
CA ALA A 50 8.12 -0.03 -0.83
C ALA A 50 8.68 -1.45 -0.96
N ARG A 51 9.78 -1.64 -1.73
CA ARG A 51 10.48 -2.93 -1.82
C ARG A 51 11.08 -3.34 -0.48
N GLU A 52 11.81 -2.44 0.18
CA GLU A 52 12.40 -2.71 1.51
C GLU A 52 11.35 -3.11 2.54
N LEU A 53 10.20 -2.44 2.55
CA LEU A 53 9.08 -2.77 3.44
C LEU A 53 8.49 -4.15 3.12
N LEU A 54 8.35 -4.51 1.84
CA LEU A 54 7.90 -5.85 1.43
C LEU A 54 8.90 -6.93 1.84
N ASP A 55 10.19 -6.70 1.64
CA ASP A 55 11.26 -7.63 2.03
C ASP A 55 11.32 -7.82 3.56
N ALA A 56 10.90 -6.80 4.32
CA ALA A 56 10.73 -6.87 5.77
C ALA A 56 9.38 -7.47 6.23
N GLY A 57 8.54 -7.99 5.33
CA GLY A 57 7.24 -8.57 5.67
C GLY A 57 6.21 -7.53 6.15
N ARG A 58 6.30 -6.28 5.65
CA ARG A 58 5.41 -5.16 5.99
C ARG A 58 4.60 -4.68 4.78
N PRO A 59 3.76 -5.52 4.15
CA PRO A 59 3.00 -5.13 2.96
C PRO A 59 1.99 -4.00 3.21
N PHE A 60 1.51 -3.85 4.46
CA PHE A 60 0.60 -2.74 4.80
C PHE A 60 1.34 -1.39 4.78
N ALA A 61 2.56 -1.34 5.34
CA ALA A 61 3.39 -0.14 5.29
C ALA A 61 3.80 0.19 3.84
N ALA A 62 4.11 -0.84 3.02
CA ALA A 62 4.39 -0.64 1.60
C ALA A 62 3.17 -0.05 0.85
N HIS A 63 1.96 -0.52 1.18
CA HIS A 63 0.72 0.08 0.69
C HIS A 63 0.60 1.55 1.08
N GLU A 64 0.85 1.90 2.35
CA GLU A 64 0.78 3.28 2.84
C GLU A 64 1.78 4.19 2.09
N ALA A 65 3.02 3.75 1.88
CA ALA A 65 4.04 4.53 1.17
C ALA A 65 3.64 4.83 -0.28
N LEU A 66 3.08 3.83 -0.97
CA LEU A 66 2.58 3.98 -2.34
C LEU A 66 1.29 4.83 -2.38
N GLU A 67 0.48 4.81 -1.33
CA GLU A 67 -0.71 5.64 -1.22
C GLU A 67 -0.35 7.13 -1.04
N VAL A 68 0.67 7.43 -0.24
CA VAL A 68 1.21 8.80 -0.11
C VAL A 68 1.60 9.33 -1.48
N ARG A 69 2.37 8.55 -2.25
CA ARG A 69 2.77 8.92 -3.61
C ARG A 69 1.57 9.06 -4.56
N TRP A 70 0.60 8.16 -4.50
CA TRP A 70 -0.64 8.25 -5.31
C TRP A 70 -1.42 9.55 -5.04
N LYS A 71 -1.40 10.05 -3.81
CA LYS A 71 -2.07 11.30 -3.43
C LYS A 71 -1.32 12.55 -3.90
N SER A 72 -0.02 12.45 -4.19
CA SER A 72 0.85 13.58 -4.54
C SER A 72 1.40 13.56 -5.97
N CYS A 73 1.21 12.47 -6.73
CA CYS A 73 1.74 12.34 -8.07
C CYS A 73 0.94 13.15 -9.13
N PRO A 74 1.55 13.42 -10.29
CA PRO A 74 0.83 13.90 -11.48
C PRO A 74 -0.34 13.00 -11.89
N GLU A 75 -1.32 13.57 -12.59
CA GLU A 75 -2.56 12.87 -12.97
C GLU A 75 -2.27 11.65 -13.85
N GLU A 76 -1.34 11.80 -14.78
CA GLU A 76 -0.91 10.77 -15.72
C GLU A 76 -0.27 9.55 -15.03
N GLU A 77 0.21 9.68 -13.79
CA GLU A 77 0.82 8.59 -13.03
C GLU A 77 -0.16 7.93 -12.03
N ARG A 78 -1.34 8.52 -11.78
CA ARG A 78 -2.21 8.08 -10.66
C ARG A 78 -2.58 6.62 -10.73
N GLU A 79 -2.85 6.12 -11.94
CA GLU A 79 -3.25 4.74 -12.16
C GLU A 79 -2.13 3.75 -11.82
N LEU A 80 -0.86 4.10 -12.08
CA LEU A 80 0.30 3.30 -11.67
C LEU A 80 0.37 3.19 -10.16
N TRP A 81 0.42 4.33 -9.47
CA TRP A 81 0.62 4.37 -8.02
C TRP A 81 -0.54 3.72 -7.27
N GLN A 82 -1.78 3.94 -7.73
CA GLN A 82 -2.95 3.29 -7.15
C GLN A 82 -2.91 1.77 -7.37
N GLY A 83 -2.47 1.31 -8.55
CA GLY A 83 -2.33 -0.11 -8.86
C GLY A 83 -1.31 -0.80 -7.95
N LEU A 84 -0.14 -0.20 -7.78
CA LEU A 84 0.91 -0.70 -6.88
C LEU A 84 0.45 -0.73 -5.42
N ALA A 85 -0.23 0.32 -4.95
CA ALA A 85 -0.81 0.35 -3.61
C ALA A 85 -1.88 -0.76 -3.44
N GLN A 86 -2.68 -1.04 -4.47
CA GLN A 86 -3.68 -2.11 -4.46
C GLN A 86 -3.05 -3.52 -4.44
N LEU A 87 -1.92 -3.74 -5.12
CA LEU A 87 -1.16 -4.99 -4.99
C LEU A 87 -0.72 -5.23 -3.54
N CYS A 88 -0.11 -4.21 -2.91
CA CYS A 88 0.41 -4.34 -1.54
C CYS A 88 -0.69 -4.58 -0.50
N VAL A 89 -1.85 -3.91 -0.62
CA VAL A 89 -2.97 -4.20 0.29
C VAL A 89 -3.63 -5.55 -0.02
N GLY A 90 -3.58 -6.04 -1.27
CA GLY A 90 -3.94 -7.40 -1.63
C GLY A 90 -3.09 -8.44 -0.90
N LEU A 91 -1.77 -8.28 -0.90
CA LEU A 91 -0.84 -9.12 -0.13
C LEU A 91 -1.12 -9.04 1.37
N THR A 92 -1.38 -7.84 1.89
CA THR A 92 -1.77 -7.65 3.29
C THR A 92 -3.03 -8.46 3.64
N HIS A 93 -4.03 -8.47 2.76
CA HIS A 93 -5.24 -9.28 2.97
C HIS A 93 -4.94 -10.78 2.99
N HIS A 94 -4.05 -11.25 2.12
CA HIS A 94 -3.63 -12.65 2.09
C HIS A 94 -2.94 -13.04 3.40
N GLU A 95 -1.95 -12.26 3.84
CA GLU A 95 -1.23 -12.49 5.11
C GLU A 95 -2.16 -12.40 6.34
N ARG A 96 -3.26 -11.64 6.21
CA ARG A 96 -4.30 -11.60 7.24
C ARG A 96 -5.28 -12.78 7.21
N GLY A 97 -5.12 -13.74 6.30
CA GLY A 97 -5.99 -14.92 6.13
C GLY A 97 -7.25 -14.65 5.31
N ASN A 98 -7.33 -13.53 4.59
CA ASN A 98 -8.48 -13.17 3.75
C ASN A 98 -8.16 -13.40 2.26
N ALA A 99 -8.07 -14.67 1.86
CA ALA A 99 -7.73 -15.06 0.50
C ALA A 99 -8.72 -14.51 -0.56
N VAL A 100 -10.03 -14.56 -0.28
CA VAL A 100 -11.05 -14.03 -1.21
C VAL A 100 -10.90 -12.52 -1.41
N GLY A 101 -10.64 -11.78 -0.34
CA GLY A 101 -10.39 -10.34 -0.41
C GLY A 101 -9.08 -10.02 -1.15
N ALA A 102 -8.03 -10.80 -0.89
CA ALA A 102 -6.73 -10.65 -1.52
C ALA A 102 -6.82 -10.84 -3.04
N ALA A 103 -7.41 -11.95 -3.51
CA ALA A 103 -7.58 -12.25 -4.92
C ALA A 103 -8.38 -11.13 -5.64
N ARG A 104 -9.45 -10.62 -5.02
CA ARG A 104 -10.25 -9.51 -5.60
C ARG A 104 -9.44 -8.22 -5.73
N LEU A 105 -8.60 -7.90 -4.76
CA LEU A 105 -7.74 -6.71 -4.78
C LEU A 105 -6.65 -6.84 -5.84
N ILE A 106 -5.99 -8.00 -5.92
CA ILE A 106 -4.94 -8.27 -6.91
C ILE A 106 -5.50 -8.23 -8.32
N GLU A 107 -6.66 -8.83 -8.59
CA GLU A 107 -7.27 -8.74 -9.92
C GLU A 107 -7.69 -7.32 -10.29
N ARG A 108 -8.11 -6.50 -9.31
CA ARG A 108 -8.39 -5.08 -9.56
C ARG A 108 -7.12 -4.30 -9.87
N ALA A 109 -6.05 -4.56 -9.13
CA ALA A 109 -4.75 -3.95 -9.35
C ALA A 109 -4.16 -4.34 -10.71
N ALA A 110 -4.25 -5.63 -11.06
CA ALA A 110 -3.78 -6.19 -12.34
C ALA A 110 -4.43 -5.47 -13.52
N ARG A 111 -5.77 -5.38 -13.56
CA ARG A 111 -6.47 -4.65 -14.62
C ARG A 111 -6.03 -3.20 -14.73
N ARG A 112 -5.75 -2.54 -13.60
CA ARG A 112 -5.29 -1.15 -13.59
C ARG A 112 -3.89 -1.00 -14.18
N LEU A 113 -2.97 -1.85 -13.74
CA LEU A 113 -1.58 -1.82 -14.17
C LEU A 113 -1.41 -2.29 -15.63
N GLU A 114 -2.21 -3.27 -16.06
CA GLU A 114 -2.29 -3.70 -17.46
C GLU A 114 -2.75 -2.54 -18.35
N ALA A 115 -3.82 -1.84 -17.97
CA ALA A 115 -4.31 -0.67 -18.70
C ALA A 115 -3.30 0.48 -18.73
N TYR A 116 -2.66 0.78 -17.59
CA TYR A 116 -1.59 1.78 -17.51
C TYR A 116 -0.42 1.43 -18.45
N GLY A 117 0.00 0.17 -18.47
CA GLY A 117 1.09 -0.31 -19.32
C GLY A 117 0.80 -0.30 -20.82
N GLN A 118 -0.43 -0.05 -21.25
CA GLN A 118 -0.75 0.22 -22.66
C GLN A 118 -0.53 1.69 -23.07
N GLY A 119 -0.31 2.59 -22.11
CA GLY A 119 -0.04 4.00 -22.35
C GLY A 119 1.45 4.34 -22.32
N ASP A 120 1.77 5.61 -22.54
CA ASP A 120 3.14 6.15 -22.59
C ASP A 120 3.65 6.68 -21.24
N GLY A 121 2.95 6.36 -20.15
CA GLY A 121 3.30 6.81 -18.80
C GLY A 121 4.60 6.16 -18.28
N PRO A 122 5.36 6.86 -17.42
CA PRO A 122 6.60 6.32 -16.87
C PRO A 122 6.34 5.14 -15.93
N THR A 123 6.95 3.98 -16.20
CA THR A 123 6.91 2.83 -15.28
C THR A 123 8.05 2.84 -14.26
N TYR A 124 8.99 3.79 -14.37
CA TYR A 124 10.19 3.89 -13.54
C TYR A 124 11.04 2.61 -13.52
N GLY A 125 11.04 1.87 -14.64
CA GLY A 125 11.81 0.62 -14.77
C GLY A 125 11.11 -0.61 -14.19
N LEU A 126 9.85 -0.49 -13.76
CA LEU A 126 9.06 -1.64 -13.33
C LEU A 126 8.59 -2.46 -14.55
N ASP A 127 8.72 -3.78 -14.43
CA ASP A 127 7.99 -4.73 -15.26
C ASP A 127 6.63 -5.02 -14.59
N LEU A 128 5.58 -4.34 -15.07
CA LEU A 128 4.25 -4.46 -14.50
C LEU A 128 3.67 -5.87 -14.67
N GLY A 129 3.96 -6.55 -15.78
CA GLY A 129 3.50 -7.92 -16.03
C GLY A 129 4.12 -8.89 -15.02
N ALA A 130 5.43 -8.79 -14.79
CA ALA A 130 6.13 -9.60 -13.81
C ALA A 130 5.63 -9.34 -12.37
N LEU A 131 5.36 -8.09 -12.01
CA LEU A 131 4.79 -7.74 -10.69
C LEU A 131 3.41 -8.35 -10.48
N ILE A 132 2.55 -8.28 -11.49
CA ILE A 132 1.20 -8.85 -11.44
C ILE A 132 1.26 -10.38 -11.31
N ALA A 133 2.07 -11.05 -12.13
CA ALA A 133 2.25 -12.49 -12.08
C ALA A 133 2.75 -12.92 -10.69
N CYS A 134 3.79 -12.24 -10.19
CA CYS A 134 4.35 -12.50 -8.87
C CYS A 134 3.33 -12.29 -7.73
N ALA A 135 2.44 -11.29 -7.84
CA ALA A 135 1.39 -11.08 -6.86
C ALA A 135 0.30 -12.18 -6.93
N ARG A 136 -0.10 -12.61 -8.14
CA ARG A 136 -1.06 -13.70 -8.34
C ARG A 136 -0.56 -15.02 -7.78
N ASP A 137 0.72 -15.34 -7.97
CA ASP A 137 1.32 -16.59 -7.47
C ASP A 137 1.41 -16.66 -5.94
N ARG A 138 1.29 -15.52 -5.26
CA ARG A 138 1.39 -15.41 -3.79
C ARG A 138 0.06 -15.50 -3.07
N VAL A 139 -1.09 -15.48 -3.75
CA VAL A 139 -2.41 -15.35 -3.09
C VAL A 139 -3.39 -16.48 -3.29
#